data_AF-A0A940U729-F1
#
_entry.id   AF-A0A940U729-F1
#
_cell.length_a   1.000
_cell.length_b   1.000
_cell.length_c   1.000
_cell.angle_alpha   90.00
_cell.angle_beta   90.00
_cell.angle_gamma   90.00
#
_symmetry.space_group_name_H-M   'P 1'
#
loop_
_entity.id
_entity.type
_entity.pdbx_description
1 polymer ?
#
loop_
_entity_poly.entity_id
_entity_poly.type
_entity_poly.pdbx_seq_one_letter_code
_entity_poly.pdbx_strand_id
1 'polypeptide(L)'
;MIRNTQNNLSLRIDIVVADMGYISSDHKKELRKQYQTAVITKVRENMLAAEEYRDHGCPECPEGMPLLWDGYDPETETHRYLVSMDHATCRLCRLQGFCYREISIRSQIDEHRFGIIPLHSTVAQRLLQRIRPQVERGFENDKNKLSLNRFFANSLEMAKILGHLADACQILLLFVEMKTNTKAKAKRVMKAAYTQLSLDL
;
A
#
# COMPACT_ATOMS: atom_id res chain seq x y z
N MET A 1 -0.18 -13.60 -9.30
CA MET A 1 -0.18 -14.09 -7.89
C MET A 1 -1.43 -13.63 -7.16
N ILE A 2 -1.63 -12.32 -6.97
CA ILE A 2 -2.79 -11.73 -6.26
C ILE A 2 -4.12 -12.25 -6.81
N ARG A 3 -4.32 -12.21 -8.14
CA ARG A 3 -5.50 -12.78 -8.81
C ARG A 3 -5.76 -14.24 -8.45
N ASN A 4 -4.74 -15.09 -8.57
CA ASN A 4 -4.86 -16.51 -8.28
C ASN A 4 -5.19 -16.73 -6.81
N THR A 5 -4.62 -15.94 -5.90
CA THR A 5 -4.94 -16.00 -4.47
C THR A 5 -6.40 -15.64 -4.20
N GLN A 6 -6.90 -14.55 -4.79
CA GLN A 6 -8.30 -14.14 -4.63
C GLN A 6 -9.27 -15.22 -5.14
N ASN A 7 -9.01 -15.76 -6.33
CA ASN A 7 -9.85 -16.79 -6.93
C ASN A 7 -9.78 -18.13 -6.18
N ASN A 8 -8.57 -18.60 -5.83
CA ASN A 8 -8.38 -19.91 -5.21
C ASN A 8 -8.86 -19.95 -3.77
N LEU A 9 -8.76 -18.83 -3.04
CA LEU A 9 -9.17 -18.76 -1.64
C LEU A 9 -10.55 -18.12 -1.46
N SER A 10 -11.20 -17.66 -2.54
CA SER A 10 -12.46 -16.90 -2.48
C SER A 10 -12.38 -15.73 -1.51
N LEU A 11 -11.23 -15.03 -1.51
CA LEU A 11 -10.94 -13.89 -0.64
C LEU A 11 -10.96 -12.61 -1.47
N ARG A 12 -11.63 -11.57 -0.96
CA ARG A 12 -11.55 -10.22 -1.50
C ARG A 12 -10.37 -9.50 -0.84
N ILE A 13 -9.43 -9.04 -1.66
CA ILE A 13 -8.29 -8.25 -1.20
C ILE A 13 -8.52 -6.81 -1.66
N ASP A 14 -8.86 -5.93 -0.72
CA ASP A 14 -9.12 -4.52 -1.03
C ASP A 14 -7.85 -3.70 -1.21
N ILE A 15 -6.78 -4.01 -0.46
CA ILE A 15 -5.53 -3.25 -0.49
C ILE A 15 -4.34 -4.21 -0.53
N VAL A 16 -3.44 -3.96 -1.49
CA VAL A 16 -2.13 -4.60 -1.58
C VAL A 16 -1.08 -3.51 -1.45
N VAL A 17 -0.15 -3.71 -0.51
CA VAL A 17 1.00 -2.80 -0.33
C VAL A 17 2.27 -3.59 -0.53
N ALA A 18 3.16 -3.10 -1.38
CA ALA A 18 4.46 -3.73 -1.63
C ALA A 18 5.59 -2.70 -1.72
N ASP A 19 6.79 -3.10 -1.32
CA ASP A 19 7.92 -2.18 -1.16
C ASP A 19 8.49 -1.65 -2.49
N MET A 20 8.38 -2.43 -3.57
CA MET A 20 8.92 -2.05 -4.89
C MET A 20 7.90 -2.26 -6.01
N GLY A 21 7.99 -1.42 -7.05
CA GLY A 21 7.21 -1.49 -8.28
C GLY A 21 7.54 -2.70 -9.17
N TYR A 22 7.52 -3.91 -8.63
CA TYR A 22 7.59 -5.15 -9.41
C TYR A 22 6.25 -5.52 -10.07
N ILE A 23 5.17 -4.83 -9.68
CA ILE A 23 3.86 -4.97 -10.30
C ILE A 23 3.76 -3.92 -11.40
N SER A 24 3.61 -4.37 -12.65
CA SER A 24 3.47 -3.48 -13.82
C SER A 24 2.21 -2.63 -13.74
N SER A 25 2.24 -1.47 -14.40
CA SER A 25 1.09 -0.56 -14.51
C SER A 25 -0.17 -1.29 -15.03
N ASP A 26 -0.01 -2.12 -16.07
CA ASP A 26 -1.12 -2.89 -16.64
C ASP A 26 -1.75 -3.87 -15.65
N HIS A 27 -0.93 -4.57 -14.85
CA HIS A 27 -1.46 -5.47 -13.82
C HIS A 27 -2.17 -4.71 -12.70
N LYS A 28 -1.67 -3.53 -12.31
CA LYS A 28 -2.37 -2.68 -11.33
C LYS A 28 -3.73 -2.24 -11.87
N LYS A 29 -3.79 -1.84 -13.14
CA LYS A 29 -5.01 -1.43 -13.82
C LYS A 29 -6.03 -2.57 -13.92
N GLU A 30 -5.58 -3.78 -14.25
CA GLU A 30 -6.43 -4.98 -14.25
C GLU A 30 -7.00 -5.24 -12.86
N LEU A 31 -6.16 -5.20 -11.82
CA LEU A 31 -6.57 -5.40 -10.42
C LEU A 31 -7.58 -4.34 -9.95
N ARG A 32 -7.38 -3.07 -10.32
CA ARG A 32 -8.34 -2.01 -10.03
C ARG A 32 -9.67 -2.26 -10.74
N LYS A 33 -9.67 -2.49 -12.05
CA LYS A 33 -10.92 -2.59 -12.83
C LYS A 33 -11.73 -3.85 -12.51
N GLN A 34 -11.06 -5.00 -12.39
CA GLN A 34 -11.75 -6.29 -12.21
C GLN A 34 -12.04 -6.60 -10.75
N TYR A 35 -11.18 -6.18 -9.82
CA TYR A 35 -11.24 -6.59 -8.42
C TYR A 35 -11.42 -5.44 -7.44
N GLN A 36 -11.39 -4.18 -7.91
CA GLN A 36 -11.41 -2.98 -7.06
C GLN A 36 -10.31 -3.02 -5.98
N THR A 37 -9.17 -3.64 -6.31
CA THR A 37 -8.01 -3.78 -5.42
C THR A 37 -7.08 -2.58 -5.59
N ALA A 38 -6.82 -1.86 -4.50
CA ALA A 38 -5.83 -0.78 -4.46
C ALA A 38 -4.41 -1.36 -4.35
N VAL A 39 -3.53 -1.04 -5.32
CA VAL A 39 -2.15 -1.56 -5.33
C VAL A 39 -1.14 -0.43 -5.11
N ILE A 40 -0.65 -0.32 -3.89
CA ILE A 40 0.27 0.73 -3.45
C ILE A 40 1.70 0.18 -3.47
N THR A 41 2.55 0.77 -4.31
CA THR A 41 3.98 0.45 -4.33
C THR A 41 4.80 1.72 -4.47
N LYS A 42 6.04 1.72 -3.97
CA LYS A 42 6.97 2.77 -4.39
C LYS A 42 7.20 2.71 -5.89
N VAL A 43 7.30 3.90 -6.48
CA VAL A 43 7.78 4.11 -7.84
C VAL A 43 9.31 4.05 -7.79
N ARG A 44 9.95 3.40 -8.76
CA ARG A 44 11.42 3.39 -8.85
C ARG A 44 11.91 4.82 -9.16
N GLU A 45 13.05 5.22 -8.61
CA GLU A 45 13.61 6.58 -8.82
C GLU A 45 13.80 6.92 -10.30
N ASN A 46 13.98 5.92 -11.17
CA ASN A 46 14.16 6.08 -12.61
C ASN A 46 12.86 6.06 -13.44
N MET A 47 11.68 5.95 -12.81
CA MET A 47 10.40 6.05 -13.54
C MET A 47 9.98 7.51 -13.65
N LEU A 48 10.03 8.02 -14.88
CA LEU A 48 9.60 9.38 -15.22
C LEU A 48 8.12 9.58 -14.87
N ALA A 49 7.81 10.77 -14.37
CA ALA A 49 6.41 11.19 -14.21
C ALA A 49 5.78 11.39 -15.59
N ALA A 50 4.47 11.18 -15.69
CA ALA A 50 3.71 11.70 -16.83
C ALA A 50 3.87 13.23 -16.91
N GLU A 51 4.05 13.77 -18.12
CA GLU A 51 4.34 15.20 -18.38
C GLU A 51 3.30 16.17 -17.81
N GLU A 52 2.08 15.68 -17.59
CA GLU A 52 0.93 16.46 -17.12
C GLU A 52 1.05 16.95 -15.66
N TYR A 53 2.00 16.41 -14.87
CA TYR A 53 2.18 16.78 -13.46
C TYR A 53 3.66 17.07 -13.14
N ARG A 54 4.04 18.36 -13.14
CA ARG A 54 5.42 18.84 -13.04
C ARG A 54 6.10 18.54 -11.70
N ASP A 55 5.37 18.52 -10.59
CA ASP A 55 5.96 18.24 -9.28
C ASP A 55 5.18 17.19 -8.48
N HIS A 56 5.91 16.20 -7.97
CA HIS A 56 5.52 15.23 -6.95
C HIS A 56 4.32 14.29 -7.19
N GLY A 57 3.66 14.34 -8.35
CA GLY A 57 2.51 13.47 -8.61
C GLY A 57 1.31 13.74 -7.71
N CYS A 58 1.24 14.96 -7.15
CA CYS A 58 0.09 15.51 -6.44
C CYS A 58 -0.49 16.66 -7.28
N PRO A 59 -1.82 16.70 -7.50
CA PRO A 59 -2.45 17.82 -8.17
C PRO A 59 -2.33 19.11 -7.35
N GLU A 60 -2.13 20.23 -8.04
CA GLU A 60 -1.97 21.56 -7.43
C GLU A 60 -3.10 22.51 -7.82
N CYS A 61 -3.39 23.50 -6.98
CA CYS A 61 -4.26 24.61 -7.32
C CYS A 61 -3.54 25.62 -8.24
N PRO A 62 -4.25 26.60 -8.85
CA PRO A 62 -3.64 27.61 -9.73
C PRO A 62 -2.49 28.43 -9.11
N GLU A 63 -2.44 28.51 -7.78
CA GLU A 63 -1.39 29.20 -7.02
C GLU A 63 -0.25 28.26 -6.60
N GLY A 64 -0.24 27.02 -7.10
CA GLY A 64 0.80 26.02 -6.84
C GLY A 64 0.69 25.29 -5.50
N MET A 65 -0.48 25.30 -4.85
CA MET A 65 -0.68 24.59 -3.58
C MET A 65 -1.14 23.14 -3.81
N PRO A 66 -0.53 22.13 -3.16
CA PRO A 66 -0.97 20.75 -3.29
C PRO A 66 -2.38 20.55 -2.73
N LEU A 67 -3.19 19.80 -3.47
CA LEU A 67 -4.54 19.47 -3.07
C LEU A 67 -4.57 18.26 -2.14
N LEU A 68 -5.59 18.21 -1.28
CA LEU A 68 -5.84 17.07 -0.40
C LEU A 68 -6.69 16.03 -1.12
N TRP A 69 -6.23 14.79 -1.14
CA TRP A 69 -7.03 13.69 -1.66
C TRP A 69 -8.16 13.35 -0.67
N ASP A 70 -9.41 13.36 -1.16
CA ASP A 70 -10.61 13.09 -0.37
C ASP A 70 -11.20 11.70 -0.65
N GLY A 71 -11.11 11.23 -1.90
CA GLY A 71 -11.62 9.91 -2.24
C GLY A 71 -11.44 9.52 -3.69
N TYR A 72 -11.85 8.30 -3.99
CA TYR A 72 -11.90 7.73 -5.33
C TYR A 72 -13.31 7.24 -5.61
N ASP A 73 -13.85 7.64 -6.76
CA ASP A 73 -15.14 7.19 -7.26
C ASP A 73 -14.92 6.08 -8.29
N PRO A 74 -15.33 4.83 -7.99
CA PRO A 74 -15.16 3.70 -8.88
C PRO A 74 -16.07 3.75 -10.12
N GLU A 75 -17.20 4.47 -10.07
CA GLU A 75 -18.12 4.56 -11.21
C GLU A 75 -17.56 5.46 -12.31
N THR A 76 -16.99 6.61 -11.91
CA THR A 76 -16.40 7.59 -12.84
C THR A 76 -14.90 7.38 -13.07
N GLU A 77 -14.28 6.48 -12.29
CA GLU A 77 -12.82 6.27 -12.22
C GLU A 77 -12.03 7.56 -11.92
N THR A 78 -12.61 8.46 -11.11
CA THR A 78 -12.02 9.76 -10.77
C THR A 78 -11.65 9.89 -9.29
N HIS A 79 -10.61 10.64 -9.01
CA HIS A 79 -10.21 11.06 -7.67
C HIS A 79 -10.77 12.44 -7.39
N ARG A 80 -11.35 12.58 -6.20
CA ARG A 80 -11.79 13.85 -5.65
C ARG A 80 -10.66 14.48 -4.84
N TYR A 81 -10.40 15.75 -5.12
CA TYR A 81 -9.42 16.56 -4.43
C TYR A 81 -10.05 17.80 -3.84
N LEU A 82 -9.65 18.15 -2.61
CA LEU A 82 -10.10 19.32 -1.88
C LEU A 82 -8.97 20.31 -1.66
N VAL A 83 -9.30 21.59 -1.62
CA VAL A 83 -8.35 22.64 -1.22
C VAL A 83 -8.23 22.68 0.30
N SER A 84 -6.99 22.72 0.81
CA SER A 84 -6.75 22.97 2.23
C SER A 84 -6.96 24.45 2.58
N MET A 85 -8.14 24.79 3.09
CA MET A 85 -8.49 26.15 3.52
C MET A 85 -7.69 26.62 4.75
N ASP A 86 -7.20 25.68 5.54
CA ASP A 86 -6.40 25.96 6.74
C ASP A 86 -4.92 26.18 6.45
N HIS A 87 -4.47 25.95 5.21
CA HIS A 87 -3.08 26.18 4.86
C HIS A 87 -2.75 27.67 4.98
N ALA A 88 -1.64 28.02 5.63
CA ALA A 88 -1.23 29.41 5.87
C ALA A 88 -1.19 30.23 4.57
N THR A 89 -0.72 29.62 3.49
CA THR A 89 -0.68 30.20 2.14
C THR A 89 -2.07 30.46 1.55
N CYS A 90 -3.08 29.66 1.89
CA CYS A 90 -4.46 29.88 1.43
C CYS A 90 -5.05 31.16 2.04
N ARG A 91 -4.70 31.48 3.30
CA ARG A 91 -5.13 32.72 3.97
C ARG A 91 -4.53 33.98 3.35
N LEU A 92 -3.35 33.85 2.73
CA LEU A 92 -2.63 34.93 2.05
C LEU A 92 -2.88 34.94 0.54
N CYS A 93 -3.64 33.97 0.04
CA CYS A 93 -3.94 33.81 -1.38
C CYS A 93 -4.87 34.93 -1.87
N ARG A 94 -4.61 35.43 -3.08
CA ARG A 94 -5.46 36.43 -3.75
C ARG A 94 -6.90 35.95 -3.93
N LEU A 95 -7.10 34.64 -4.04
CA LEU A 95 -8.41 34.03 -4.19
C LEU A 95 -9.12 33.78 -2.85
N GLN A 96 -8.46 33.94 -1.69
CA GLN A 96 -9.05 33.83 -0.34
C GLN A 96 -10.01 32.63 -0.11
N GLY A 97 -9.74 31.48 -0.75
CA GLY A 97 -10.60 30.30 -0.65
C GLY A 97 -11.87 30.31 -1.54
N PHE A 98 -11.98 31.26 -2.47
CA PHE A 98 -12.93 31.24 -3.59
C PHE A 98 -12.41 30.45 -4.81
N CYS A 99 -11.23 29.85 -4.72
CA CYS A 99 -10.77 28.87 -5.71
C CYS A 99 -11.70 27.63 -5.71
N TYR A 100 -11.62 26.82 -6.77
CA TYR A 100 -12.40 25.59 -6.89
C TYR A 100 -12.23 24.73 -5.64
N ARG A 101 -13.34 24.43 -4.96
CA ARG A 101 -13.33 23.68 -3.71
C ARG A 101 -13.08 22.20 -3.92
N GLU A 102 -13.48 21.71 -5.10
CA GLU A 102 -13.37 20.33 -5.51
C GLU A 102 -12.82 20.25 -6.93
N ILE A 103 -11.84 19.36 -7.14
CA ILE A 103 -11.27 19.04 -8.45
C ILE A 103 -11.32 17.52 -8.63
N SER A 104 -11.83 17.08 -9.78
CA SER A 104 -11.89 15.66 -10.13
C SER A 104 -10.86 15.31 -11.19
N ILE A 105 -10.02 14.30 -10.91
CA ILE A 105 -8.93 13.88 -11.80
C ILE A 105 -9.04 12.39 -12.11
N ARG A 106 -8.84 12.02 -13.37
CA ARG A 106 -8.93 10.62 -13.80
C ARG A 106 -7.78 9.80 -13.25
N SER A 107 -8.08 8.61 -12.73
CA SER A 107 -7.07 7.65 -12.24
C SER A 107 -6.17 7.06 -13.34
N GLN A 108 -6.60 7.14 -14.60
CA GLN A 108 -5.97 6.47 -15.74
C GLN A 108 -4.69 7.16 -16.24
N ILE A 109 -4.33 8.33 -15.71
CA ILE A 109 -3.19 9.12 -16.20
C ILE A 109 -1.86 8.40 -15.87
N ASP A 110 -1.74 7.90 -14.65
CA ASP A 110 -0.61 7.07 -14.22
C ASP A 110 -1.07 6.13 -13.10
N GLU A 111 -1.21 4.85 -13.42
CA GLU A 111 -1.67 3.82 -12.48
C GLU A 111 -0.68 3.59 -11.33
N HIS A 112 0.61 3.89 -11.51
CA HIS A 112 1.58 3.78 -10.42
C HIS A 112 1.41 4.91 -9.40
N ARG A 113 0.97 6.09 -9.83
CA ARG A 113 0.86 7.29 -8.97
C ARG A 113 -0.55 7.55 -8.48
N PHE A 114 -1.58 7.23 -9.25
CA PHE A 114 -2.96 7.58 -8.93
C PHE A 114 -3.79 6.36 -8.48
N GLY A 115 -3.79 5.26 -9.25
CA GLY A 115 -4.45 4.01 -8.86
C GLY A 115 -5.85 4.20 -8.25
N ILE A 116 -6.22 3.42 -7.23
CA ILE A 116 -7.39 3.72 -6.36
C ILE A 116 -6.99 4.70 -5.24
N ILE A 117 -5.81 4.48 -4.66
CA ILE A 117 -5.24 5.31 -3.60
C ILE A 117 -3.99 5.99 -4.18
N PRO A 118 -4.01 7.32 -4.39
CA PRO A 118 -2.86 8.02 -4.93
C PRO A 118 -1.65 7.94 -4.00
N LEU A 119 -0.47 7.77 -4.59
CA LEU A 119 0.79 7.58 -3.86
C LEU A 119 1.15 8.80 -3.00
N HIS A 120 0.84 10.01 -3.45
CA HIS A 120 1.09 11.23 -2.70
C HIS A 120 0.13 11.42 -1.51
N SER A 121 -0.96 10.64 -1.43
CA SER A 121 -1.92 10.74 -0.34
C SER A 121 -1.26 10.35 0.99
N THR A 122 -1.72 11.00 2.07
CA THR A 122 -1.28 10.69 3.44
C THR A 122 -1.51 9.21 3.79
N VAL A 123 -2.61 8.62 3.28
CA VAL A 123 -2.96 7.21 3.49
C VAL A 123 -1.91 6.30 2.86
N ALA A 124 -1.58 6.50 1.58
CA ALA A 124 -0.55 5.70 0.90
C ALA A 124 0.82 5.82 1.57
N GLN A 125 1.22 7.03 1.96
CA GLN A 125 2.49 7.26 2.64
C GLN A 125 2.54 6.54 4.00
N ARG A 126 1.48 6.61 4.81
CA ARG A 126 1.40 5.88 6.08
C ARG A 126 1.44 4.37 5.90
N LEU A 127 0.74 3.85 4.89
CA LEU A 127 0.73 2.41 4.58
C LEU A 127 2.12 1.91 4.21
N LEU A 128 2.82 2.61 3.31
CA LEU A 128 4.19 2.27 2.91
C LEU A 128 5.17 2.36 4.08
N GLN A 129 5.07 3.41 4.90
CA GLN A 129 5.94 3.60 6.07
C GLN A 129 5.73 2.53 7.15
N ARG A 130 4.50 2.06 7.35
CA ARG A 130 4.19 1.05 8.39
C ARG A 130 4.47 -0.38 7.96
N ILE A 131 4.19 -0.73 6.71
CA ILE A 131 4.30 -2.11 6.23
C ILE A 131 5.77 -2.50 5.99
N ARG A 132 6.58 -1.57 5.46
CA ARG A 132 7.98 -1.88 5.12
C ARG A 132 8.81 -2.38 6.31
N PRO A 133 8.83 -1.73 7.50
CA PRO A 133 9.54 -2.24 8.66
C PRO A 133 9.03 -3.61 9.14
N GLN A 134 7.77 -3.95 8.89
CA GLN A 134 7.20 -5.24 9.27
C GLN A 134 7.61 -6.34 8.30
N VAL A 135 7.58 -6.06 7.00
CA VAL A 135 7.94 -7.02 5.95
C VAL A 135 9.44 -7.28 5.93
N GLU A 136 10.27 -6.23 5.95
CA GLU A 136 11.74 -6.37 5.94
C GLU A 136 12.24 -7.08 7.20
N ARG A 137 11.81 -6.65 8.39
CA ARG A 137 12.21 -7.30 9.64
C ARG A 137 11.62 -8.70 9.78
N GLY A 138 10.40 -8.93 9.31
CA GLY A 138 9.81 -10.27 9.28
C GLY A 138 10.67 -11.21 8.45
N PHE A 139 10.93 -10.84 7.19
CA PHE A 139 11.71 -11.65 6.28
C PHE A 139 13.15 -11.89 6.75
N GLU A 140 13.83 -10.88 7.30
CA GLU A 140 15.19 -11.03 7.83
C GLU A 140 15.22 -11.88 9.11
N ASN A 141 14.29 -11.66 10.04
CA ASN A 141 14.18 -12.48 11.25
C ASN A 141 13.85 -13.93 10.91
N ASP A 142 12.93 -14.16 9.97
CA ASP A 142 12.51 -15.50 9.56
C ASP A 142 13.64 -16.19 8.81
N LYS A 143 14.38 -15.47 7.96
CA LYS A 143 15.61 -15.99 7.34
C LYS A 143 16.64 -16.46 8.36
N ASN A 144 16.84 -15.70 9.42
CA ASN A 144 17.81 -16.04 10.46
C ASN A 144 17.30 -17.17 11.37
N LYS A 145 16.04 -17.10 11.83
CA LYS A 145 15.41 -18.12 12.68
C LYS A 145 15.32 -19.48 11.99
N LEU A 146 14.97 -19.49 10.71
CA LEU A 146 14.80 -20.71 9.92
C LEU A 146 16.09 -21.09 9.15
N SER A 147 17.20 -20.37 9.36
CA SER A 147 18.47 -20.58 8.65
C SER A 147 18.34 -20.60 7.11
N LEU A 148 17.35 -19.87 6.57
CA LEU A 148 17.11 -19.77 5.12
C LEU A 148 18.20 -18.97 4.41
N ASN A 149 19.01 -18.21 5.15
CA ASN A 149 20.21 -17.55 4.65
C ASN A 149 21.25 -18.54 4.06
N ARG A 150 21.17 -19.83 4.40
CA ARG A 150 22.02 -20.90 3.84
C ARG A 150 21.49 -21.47 2.52
N PHE A 151 20.29 -21.08 2.11
CA PHE A 151 19.64 -21.58 0.90
C PHE A 151 19.61 -20.50 -0.17
N PHE A 152 20.19 -20.79 -1.33
CA PHE A 152 20.06 -19.96 -2.51
C PHE A 152 18.94 -20.51 -3.40
N ALA A 153 17.79 -19.83 -3.41
CA ALA A 153 16.68 -20.18 -4.30
C ALA A 153 16.96 -19.60 -5.69
N ASN A 154 17.43 -20.45 -6.61
CA ASN A 154 17.74 -20.07 -7.99
C ASN A 154 16.55 -20.15 -8.95
N SER A 155 15.39 -20.62 -8.47
CA SER A 155 14.15 -20.71 -9.26
C SER A 155 12.96 -20.15 -8.49
N LEU A 156 12.01 -19.58 -9.22
CA LEU A 156 10.77 -19.05 -8.65
C LEU A 156 9.94 -20.15 -7.95
N GLU A 157 9.97 -21.36 -8.48
CA GLU A 157 9.26 -22.50 -7.91
C GLU A 157 9.85 -22.92 -6.56
N MET A 158 11.18 -23.03 -6.47
CA MET A 158 11.87 -23.32 -5.22
C MET A 158 11.64 -22.21 -4.19
N ALA A 159 11.67 -20.94 -4.61
CA ALA A 159 11.37 -19.81 -3.74
C ALA A 159 9.94 -19.88 -3.17
N LYS A 160 8.95 -20.31 -3.96
CA LYS A 160 7.57 -20.52 -3.49
C LYS A 160 7.46 -21.64 -2.47
N ILE A 161 8.09 -22.79 -2.73
CA ILE A 161 8.09 -23.94 -1.80
C ILE A 161 8.73 -23.53 -0.47
N LEU A 162 9.89 -22.88 -0.51
CA LEU A 162 10.56 -22.37 0.69
C LEU A 162 9.71 -21.34 1.44
N GLY A 163 9.01 -20.46 0.72
CA GLY A 163 8.05 -19.52 1.31
C GLY A 163 6.92 -20.24 2.05
N HIS A 164 6.26 -21.21 1.43
CA HIS A 164 5.19 -21.98 2.07
C HIS A 164 5.67 -22.78 3.29
N LEU A 165 6.88 -23.35 3.23
CA LEU A 165 7.48 -24.04 4.38
C LEU A 165 7.80 -23.06 5.51
N ALA A 166 8.32 -21.87 5.19
CA ALA A 166 8.58 -20.83 6.17
C ALA A 166 7.28 -20.38 6.87
N ASP A 167 6.22 -20.12 6.11
CA ASP A 167 4.91 -19.76 6.65
C ASP A 167 4.34 -20.86 7.57
N ALA A 168 4.45 -22.13 7.15
CA ALA A 168 4.01 -23.26 7.97
C ALA A 168 4.81 -23.36 9.28
N CYS A 169 6.14 -23.18 9.23
CA CYS A 169 6.97 -23.11 10.42
C CYS A 169 6.59 -21.94 11.33
N GLN A 170 6.28 -20.76 10.76
CA GLN A 170 5.81 -19.58 11.49
C GLN A 170 4.54 -19.88 12.29
N ILE A 171 3.56 -20.52 11.63
CA ILE A 171 2.29 -20.91 12.25
C ILE A 171 2.52 -21.90 13.40
N LEU A 172 3.39 -22.90 13.21
CA LEU A 172 3.73 -23.86 14.26
C LEU A 172 4.43 -23.18 15.45
N LEU A 173 5.36 -22.26 15.20
CA LEU A 173 6.02 -21.48 16.24
C LEU A 173 5.02 -20.63 17.04
N LEU A 174 4.08 -19.97 16.35
CA LEU A 174 2.99 -19.23 17.01
C LEU A 174 2.14 -20.16 17.88
N PHE A 175 1.78 -21.35 17.42
CA PHE A 175 1.03 -22.32 18.22
C PHE A 175 1.81 -22.78 19.46
N VAL A 176 3.12 -22.97 19.35
CA VAL A 176 3.98 -23.33 20.50
C VAL A 176 4.05 -22.18 21.50
N GLU A 177 4.23 -20.94 21.04
CA GLU A 177 4.21 -19.75 21.90
C GLU A 177 2.86 -19.54 22.59
N MET A 178 1.77 -19.90 21.92
CA MET A 178 0.41 -19.85 22.48
C MET A 178 0.18 -20.91 23.56
N LYS A 179 0.75 -22.12 23.41
CA LYS A 179 0.64 -23.20 24.41
C LYS A 179 1.52 -22.96 25.65
N THR A 180 2.65 -22.27 25.48
CA THR A 180 3.66 -22.11 26.54
C THR A 180 3.46 -20.86 27.40
N ASN A 181 2.60 -19.91 27.01
CA ASN A 181 2.35 -18.68 27.75
C ASN A 181 1.02 -18.69 28.53
N THR A 182 1.01 -18.13 29.75
CA THR A 182 -0.20 -17.88 30.53
C THR A 182 -1.22 -17.03 29.74
N LYS A 183 -2.53 -17.26 29.95
CA LYS A 183 -3.64 -16.59 29.23
C LYS A 183 -3.47 -15.07 29.04
N ALA A 184 -2.90 -14.37 30.02
CA ALA A 184 -2.67 -12.92 29.97
C ALA A 184 -1.56 -12.52 28.96
N LYS A 185 -0.49 -13.32 28.85
CA LYS A 185 0.61 -13.08 27.92
C LYS A 185 0.24 -13.52 26.50
N ALA A 186 -0.49 -14.62 26.35
CA ALA A 186 -1.11 -15.02 25.08
C ALA A 186 -2.07 -13.94 24.54
N LYS A 187 -2.88 -13.29 25.41
CA LYS A 187 -3.74 -12.16 25.04
C LYS A 187 -2.95 -10.91 24.61
N ARG A 188 -1.77 -10.65 25.19
CA ARG A 188 -0.86 -9.57 24.72
C ARG A 188 -0.19 -9.90 23.39
N VAL A 189 0.25 -11.14 23.18
CA VAL A 189 0.81 -11.60 21.90
C VAL A 189 -0.26 -11.54 20.81
N MET A 190 -1.48 -12.00 21.08
CA MET A 190 -2.62 -11.81 20.18
C MET A 190 -2.90 -10.33 19.94
N LYS A 191 -2.90 -9.48 20.96
CA LYS A 191 -3.13 -8.04 20.77
C LYS A 191 -2.04 -7.41 19.90
N ALA A 192 -0.77 -7.80 20.10
CA ALA A 192 0.37 -7.33 19.31
C ALA A 192 0.29 -7.80 17.84
N ALA A 193 -0.01 -9.08 17.61
CA ALA A 193 -0.21 -9.64 16.28
C ALA A 193 -1.48 -9.09 15.60
N TYR A 194 -2.55 -8.85 16.37
CA TYR A 194 -3.78 -8.22 15.90
C TYR A 194 -3.54 -6.75 15.55
N THR A 195 -2.75 -5.99 16.32
CA THR A 195 -2.33 -4.63 15.93
C THR A 195 -1.36 -4.60 14.75
N GLN A 196 -0.68 -5.70 14.44
CA GLN A 196 0.09 -5.83 13.19
C GLN A 196 -0.85 -6.07 11.99
N LEU A 197 -2.03 -6.63 12.22
CA LEU A 197 -3.05 -6.92 11.19
C LEU A 197 -4.15 -5.84 11.09
N SER A 198 -4.36 -5.04 12.13
CA SER A 198 -5.32 -3.93 12.11
C SER A 198 -4.66 -2.68 11.55
N LEU A 199 -4.88 -2.45 10.26
CA LEU A 199 -4.75 -1.13 9.67
C LEU A 199 -5.90 -0.29 10.22
N ASP A 200 -5.68 0.39 11.35
CA ASP A 200 -6.53 1.52 11.73
C ASP A 200 -6.30 2.60 10.65
N LEU A 201 -7.19 2.59 9.65
CA LEU A 201 -7.31 3.59 8.58
C LEU A 201 -7.79 4.92 9.18
#